data_AF-A0AA89C6R6-F1
#
_entry.id   AF-A0AA89C6R6-F1
#
_cell.length_a   1.000
_cell.length_b   1.000
_cell.length_c   1.000
_cell.angle_alpha   90.00
_cell.angle_beta   90.00
_cell.angle_gamma   90.00
#
_symmetry.space_group_name_H-M   'P 1'
#
loop_
_entity.id
_entity.type
_entity.pdbx_description
1 polymer ?
#
loop_
_entity_poly.entity_id
_entity_poly.type
_entity_poly.pdbx_seq_one_letter_code
_entity_poly.pdbx_strand_id
1 'polypeptide(L)'
;MRTVMFCFTAHTVQAMERASLLKDEALELQNRDQWGDREYSILEDLKLRYFTPKEIANLLCFPDNYGFPKDLSNIQLYRCLGNSLNVHVVSVLIKLLTFDEGLSDGE
;
A
#
# COMPACT_ATOMS: atom_id res chain seq x y z
N MET A 1 4.74 10.06 -8.77
CA MET A 1 4.60 9.14 -7.62
C MET A 1 4.60 7.72 -8.14
N ARG A 2 5.72 7.00 -8.02
CA ARG A 2 5.87 5.58 -8.37
C ARG A 2 6.09 4.81 -7.07
N THR A 3 5.10 4.80 -6.18
CA THR A 3 5.18 3.97 -4.98
C THR A 3 4.89 2.54 -5.41
N VAL A 4 5.95 1.74 -5.49
CA VAL A 4 5.86 0.33 -5.88
C VAL A 4 5.55 -0.45 -4.60
N MET A 5 4.29 -0.81 -4.41
CA MET A 5 3.87 -1.51 -3.19
C MET A 5 3.96 -3.03 -3.43
N PHE A 6 4.98 -3.65 -2.86
CA PHE A 6 5.20 -5.09 -2.94
C PHE A 6 4.57 -5.82 -1.76
N CYS A 7 3.88 -6.92 -2.07
CA CYS A 7 3.33 -7.91 -1.14
C CYS A 7 4.35 -9.03 -0.94
N PHE A 8 4.76 -9.24 0.32
CA PHE A 8 5.55 -10.40 0.73
C PHE A 8 4.62 -11.61 0.81
N THR A 9 4.89 -12.66 0.02
CA THR A 9 4.13 -13.92 0.08
C THR A 9 4.92 -15.07 0.68
N ALA A 10 6.20 -14.87 1.01
CA ALA A 10 7.00 -15.84 1.74
C ALA A 10 6.69 -15.78 3.25
N HIS A 11 6.24 -16.90 3.83
CA HIS A 11 5.91 -17.04 5.25
C HIS A 11 7.07 -17.66 6.07
N THR A 12 8.30 -17.19 5.86
CA THR A 12 9.46 -17.66 6.64
C THR A 12 10.23 -16.50 7.24
N VAL A 13 10.65 -16.65 8.51
CA VAL A 13 11.44 -15.64 9.24
C VAL A 13 12.75 -15.31 8.51
N GLN A 14 13.37 -16.31 7.87
CA GLN A 14 14.58 -16.13 7.05
C GLN A 14 14.34 -15.24 5.82
N ALA A 15 13.14 -15.27 5.24
CA ALA A 15 12.79 -14.38 4.13
C ALA A 15 12.64 -12.92 4.60
N MET A 16 12.10 -12.69 5.81
CA MET A 16 12.00 -11.33 6.36
C MET A 16 13.37 -10.68 6.61
N GLU A 17 14.36 -11.45 7.07
CA GLU A 17 15.72 -10.95 7.30
C GLU A 17 16.41 -10.54 5.99
N ARG A 18 16.31 -11.39 4.95
CA ARG A 18 16.83 -11.08 3.60
C ARG A 18 16.13 -9.87 2.97
N ALA A 19 14.81 -9.74 3.17
CA ALA A 19 14.05 -8.59 2.71
C ALA A 19 14.48 -7.28 3.39
N SER A 20 14.79 -7.32 4.69
CA SER A 20 15.29 -6.15 5.41
C SER A 20 16.64 -5.70 4.87
N LEU A 21 17.56 -6.65 4.67
CA LEU A 21 18.88 -6.36 4.09
C LEU A 21 18.77 -5.77 2.68
N LEU A 22 17.90 -6.34 1.83
CA LEU A 22 17.64 -5.81 0.49
C LEU A 22 17.06 -4.39 0.54
N LYS A 23 16.15 -4.13 1.49
CA LYS A 23 15.57 -2.80 1.69
C LYS A 23 16.63 -1.79 2.12
N ASP A 24 17.51 -2.16 3.04
CA ASP A 24 18.59 -1.28 3.51
C ASP A 24 19.57 -0.97 2.37
N GLU A 25 19.94 -1.97 1.57
CA GLU A 25 20.77 -1.80 0.37
C GLU A 25 20.10 -0.93 -0.71
N ALA A 26 18.79 -1.13 -0.94
CA ALA A 26 18.01 -0.31 -1.88
C ALA A 26 17.84 1.14 -1.41
N LEU A 27 17.80 1.38 -0.09
CA LEU A 27 17.70 2.71 0.52
C LEU A 27 19.00 3.51 0.34
N GLU A 28 20.15 2.86 0.52
CA GLU A 28 21.46 3.49 0.28
C GLU A 28 21.70 3.78 -1.21
N LEU A 29 21.15 2.94 -2.09
CA LEU A 29 21.32 3.07 -3.55
C LEU A 29 20.31 4.00 -4.23
N GLN A 30 19.55 4.79 -3.46
CA GLN A 30 18.68 5.86 -3.96
C GLN A 30 17.66 5.40 -5.03
N ASN A 31 17.04 4.23 -4.85
CA ASN A 31 16.00 3.70 -5.75
C ASN A 31 16.40 3.70 -7.23
N ARG A 32 17.42 2.91 -7.63
CA ARG A 32 17.67 2.66 -9.06
C ARG A 32 16.41 2.07 -9.72
N ASP A 33 16.03 2.63 -10.86
CA ASP A 33 14.99 2.09 -11.78
C ASP A 33 15.46 0.80 -12.49
N GLN A 34 16.71 0.36 -12.28
CA GLN A 34 17.28 -0.88 -12.83
C GLN A 34 17.84 -1.74 -11.70
N TRP A 35 17.26 -2.92 -11.53
CA TRP A 35 17.73 -3.97 -10.64
C TRP A 35 18.59 -4.96 -11.43
N GLY A 36 19.65 -5.49 -10.81
CA GLY A 36 20.49 -6.50 -11.42
C GLY A 36 19.92 -7.92 -11.20
N ASP A 37 20.54 -8.90 -11.85
CA ASP A 37 20.09 -10.30 -11.78
C ASP A 37 20.10 -10.86 -10.35
N ARG A 38 21.01 -10.37 -9.49
CA ARG A 38 21.07 -10.80 -8.08
C ARG A 38 19.87 -10.28 -7.30
N GLU A 39 19.52 -9.02 -7.47
CA GLU A 39 18.36 -8.41 -6.83
C GLU A 39 17.08 -9.11 -7.29
N TYR A 40 16.94 -9.39 -8.60
CA TYR A 40 15.83 -10.19 -9.13
C TYR A 40 15.76 -11.59 -8.51
N SER A 41 16.88 -12.29 -8.34
CA SER A 41 16.88 -13.60 -7.67
C SER A 41 16.42 -13.52 -6.21
N ILE A 42 16.81 -12.48 -5.48
CA ILE A 42 16.36 -12.26 -4.09
C ILE A 42 14.85 -11.99 -4.07
N LEU A 43 14.34 -11.19 -5.01
CA LEU A 43 12.90 -10.88 -5.07
C LEU A 43 12.06 -12.11 -5.43
N GLU A 44 12.55 -12.97 -6.32
CA GLU A 44 11.95 -14.26 -6.65
C GLU A 44 11.97 -15.22 -5.45
N ASP A 45 13.10 -15.34 -4.76
CA ASP A 45 13.25 -16.13 -3.53
C ASP A 45 12.28 -15.67 -2.43
N LEU A 46 12.12 -14.35 -2.29
CA LEU A 46 11.19 -13.73 -1.35
C LEU A 46 9.72 -13.80 -1.82
N LYS A 47 9.48 -14.31 -3.03
CA LYS A 47 8.18 -14.36 -3.69
C LYS A 47 7.45 -13.01 -3.60
N LEU A 48 8.19 -11.94 -3.88
CA LEU A 48 7.63 -10.60 -3.89
C LEU A 48 6.74 -10.43 -5.11
N ARG A 49 5.47 -10.10 -4.87
CA ARG A 49 4.51 -9.76 -5.93
C ARG A 49 3.95 -8.38 -5.70
N TYR A 50 3.37 -7.77 -6.73
CA TYR A 50 2.57 -6.57 -6.54
C TYR A 50 1.32 -6.89 -5.72
N PHE A 51 0.92 -5.95 -4.86
CA PHE A 51 -0.43 -5.99 -4.30
C PHE A 51 -1.44 -5.87 -5.44
N THR A 52 -2.48 -6.68 -5.40
CA THR A 52 -3.62 -6.56 -6.30
C THR A 52 -4.37 -5.25 -6.02
N PRO A 53 -5.15 -4.73 -6.99
CA PRO A 53 -5.99 -3.55 -6.76
C PRO A 53 -6.91 -3.71 -5.52
N LYS A 54 -7.42 -4.92 -5.26
CA LYS A 54 -8.27 -5.18 -4.09
C LYS A 54 -7.49 -5.10 -2.78
N GLU A 55 -6.28 -5.64 -2.72
CA GLU A 55 -5.45 -5.53 -1.51
C GLU A 55 -5.08 -4.07 -1.20
N ILE A 56 -4.77 -3.28 -2.23
CA ILE A 56 -4.52 -1.83 -2.06
C ILE A 56 -5.78 -1.13 -1.57
N ALA A 57 -6.96 -1.44 -2.12
CA ALA A 57 -8.21 -0.87 -1.64
C ALA A 57 -8.47 -1.22 -0.16
N ASN A 58 -8.20 -2.46 0.25
CA ASN A 58 -8.33 -2.87 1.65
C ASN A 58 -7.36 -2.09 2.56
N LEU A 59 -6.12 -1.84 2.12
CA LEU A 59 -5.14 -1.03 2.84
C LEU A 59 -5.54 0.45 2.93
N LEU A 60 -6.26 0.96 1.92
CA LEU A 60 -6.88 2.28 1.94
C LEU A 60 -8.22 2.31 2.71
N CYS A 61 -8.58 1.22 3.38
CA CYS A 61 -9.80 1.06 4.17
C CYS A 61 -11.09 1.22 3.35
N PHE A 62 -11.06 0.88 2.06
CA PHE A 62 -12.30 0.76 1.30
C PHE A 62 -13.16 -0.38 1.85
N PRO A 63 -14.50 -0.26 1.77
CA PRO A 63 -15.41 -1.32 2.19
C PRO A 63 -15.18 -2.66 1.48
N ASP A 64 -15.52 -3.78 2.13
CA ASP A 64 -15.36 -5.12 1.53
C ASP A 64 -16.21 -5.30 0.26
N ASN A 65 -17.39 -4.69 0.22
CA ASN A 65 -18.29 -4.68 -0.94
C ASN A 65 -17.85 -3.70 -2.06
N TYR A 66 -16.76 -2.96 -1.87
CA TYR A 66 -16.19 -2.12 -2.92
C TYR A 66 -15.63 -3.00 -4.05
N GLY A 67 -16.19 -2.81 -5.25
CA GLY A 67 -15.81 -3.49 -6.48
C GLY A 67 -15.28 -2.53 -7.52
N PHE A 68 -14.43 -3.03 -8.40
CA PHE A 68 -13.89 -2.27 -9.53
C PHE A 68 -14.71 -2.50 -10.80
N PRO A 69 -14.85 -1.49 -11.68
CA PRO A 69 -15.41 -1.68 -13.01
C PRO A 69 -14.61 -2.72 -13.81
N LYS A 70 -15.30 -3.60 -14.55
CA LYS A 70 -14.66 -4.67 -15.35
C LYS A 70 -13.87 -4.14 -16.55
N ASP A 71 -14.17 -2.93 -16.99
CA ASP A 71 -13.60 -2.33 -18.21
C ASP A 71 -12.25 -1.64 -17.96
N LEU A 72 -11.79 -1.56 -16.71
CA LEU A 72 -10.54 -0.90 -16.35
C LEU A 72 -9.37 -1.88 -16.29
N SER A 73 -8.26 -1.46 -16.89
CA SER A 73 -6.98 -2.17 -16.77
C SER A 73 -6.38 -2.01 -15.36
N ASN A 74 -5.57 -2.99 -14.94
CA ASN A 74 -4.85 -2.92 -13.66
C ASN A 74 -4.00 -1.65 -13.53
N ILE A 75 -3.38 -1.17 -14.61
CA ILE A 75 -2.58 0.06 -14.59
C ILE A 75 -3.46 1.28 -14.25
N GLN A 76 -4.67 1.37 -14.82
CA GLN A 76 -5.61 2.44 -14.50
C GLN A 76 -6.09 2.34 -13.05
N LEU A 77 -6.36 1.13 -12.57
CA LEU A 77 -6.74 0.90 -11.17
C LEU A 77 -5.63 1.31 -10.20
N TYR A 78 -4.38 0.93 -10.46
CA TYR A 78 -3.24 1.35 -9.65
C TYR A 78 -3.06 2.86 -9.63
N ARG A 79 -3.25 3.54 -10.77
CA ARG A 79 -3.21 5.00 -10.83
C ARG A 79 -4.35 5.64 -10.03
N CYS A 80 -5.55 5.08 -10.10
CA CYS A 80 -6.70 5.59 -9.36
C CYS A 80 -6.51 5.41 -7.85
N LEU A 81 -6.16 4.20 -7.41
CA LEU A 81 -5.93 3.88 -6.00
C LEU A 81 -4.74 4.66 -5.42
N GLY A 82 -3.65 4.83 -6.18
CA GLY A 82 -2.50 5.61 -5.76
C GLY A 82 -2.79 7.11 -5.59
N ASN A 83 -3.83 7.63 -6.24
CA ASN A 83 -4.32 9.00 -6.07
C ASN A 83 -5.47 9.10 -5.06
N SER A 84 -5.98 7.98 -4.55
CA SER A 84 -7.06 7.95 -3.58
C SER A 84 -6.55 8.27 -2.18
N LEU A 85 -7.48 8.62 -1.30
CA LEU A 85 -7.22 8.81 0.13
C LEU A 85 -7.52 7.53 0.91
N ASN A 86 -6.99 7.45 2.13
CA ASN A 86 -7.40 6.44 3.10
C ASN A 86 -8.78 6.81 3.67
N VAL A 87 -9.77 5.94 3.45
CA VAL A 87 -11.17 6.17 3.81
C VAL A 87 -11.36 6.33 5.32
N HIS A 88 -10.60 5.59 6.13
CA HIS A 88 -10.69 5.68 7.59
C HIS A 88 -10.24 7.07 8.08
N VAL A 89 -9.09 7.54 7.61
CA VAL A 89 -8.58 8.87 7.98
C VAL A 89 -9.57 9.97 7.60
N VAL A 90 -10.08 9.94 6.37
CA VAL A 90 -11.09 10.92 5.92
C VAL A 90 -12.36 10.84 6.76
N SER A 91 -12.80 9.64 7.14
CA SER A 91 -13.98 9.49 8.01
C SER A 91 -13.79 10.17 9.38
N VAL A 92 -12.60 10.10 9.97
CA VAL A 92 -12.27 10.77 11.23
C VAL A 92 -12.22 12.28 11.03
N LEU A 93 -11.61 12.76 9.96
CA LEU A 93 -11.54 14.20 9.65
C LEU A 93 -12.93 14.80 9.45
N ILE A 94 -13.82 14.11 8.71
CA ILE A 94 -15.20 14.56 8.53
C ILE A 94 -15.90 14.62 9.88
N LYS A 95 -15.76 13.60 10.73
CA LYS A 95 -16.32 13.63 12.09
C LYS A 95 -15.83 14.83 12.88
N LEU A 96 -14.53 15.13 12.88
CA LEU A 96 -13.99 16.30 13.58
C LEU A 96 -14.54 17.63 13.04
N LEU A 97 -14.76 17.73 11.72
CA LEU A 97 -15.32 18.93 11.11
C LEU A 97 -16.83 19.08 11.34
N THR A 98 -17.56 17.97 11.53
CA THR A 98 -19.01 17.97 11.71
C THR A 98 -19.46 17.90 13.18
N PHE A 99 -18.61 17.38 14.07
CA PHE A 99 -18.85 17.29 15.51
C PHE A 99 -18.12 18.41 16.27
N ASP A 100 -18.20 19.64 15.76
CA ASP A 100 -17.97 20.85 16.57
C ASP A 100 -19.21 21.14 17.43
N GLU A 101 -19.72 20.12 18.11
CA GLU A 101 -20.67 20.30 19.20
C GLU A 101 -19.84 20.75 20.39
N GLY A 102 -19.93 22.03 20.68
CA GLY A 102 -19.31 22.63 21.84
C GLY A 102 -19.59 21.78 23.08
N LEU A 103 -18.55 21.57 23.88
CA LEU A 103 -18.72 21.38 25.32
C LEU A 103 -19.42 22.62 25.89
N SER A 104 -20.73 22.72 25.70
CA SER A 104 -21.63 23.31 26.67
C SER A 104 -22.31 22.14 27.37
N ASP A 105 -21.55 21.46 28.22
CA ASP A 105 -22.14 20.75 29.37
C ASP A 105 -22.67 21.85 30.31
N GLY A 106 -23.90 22.27 30.02
CA GLY A 106 -24.75 23.04 30.92
C GLY A 106 -25.74 22.09 31.58
N GLU A 107 -25.73 22.14 32.92
CA GLU A 107 -26.54 21.44 33.94
C GLU A 107 -26.11 20.02 34.36
#